data_AF-A0A0D2PDV8-F1
#
_entry.id   AF-A0A0D2PDV8-F1
#
_cell.length_a   1.000
_cell.length_b   1.000
_cell.length_c   1.000
_cell.angle_alpha   90.00
_cell.angle_beta   90.00
_cell.angle_gamma   90.00
#
_symmetry.space_group_name_H-M   'P 1'
#
loop_
_entity.id
_entity.type
_entity.pdbx_description
1 polymer ?
#
loop_
_entity_poly.entity_id
_entity_poly.type
_entity_poly.pdbx_seq_one_letter_code
_entity_poly.pdbx_strand_id
1 'polypeptide(L)'
;MKYTNALLSTTIQPSIISLFSSSGSDPLALFTVTTDKTLPADSFVHFLHDHLSSPPPASPMGLLRRELEQTVLHIQSPTLPTTYIHCPPITASAGSVERSAVLGIKHPWMHIQVRNLSREWSFEVGIVDQAGRVGILRFSTFQKKPSLKTSPGALPLLLLPLSFPAQTAHLLTAWSTITVHFPSILPYFTSPHFRDADGPAHPNYRASQPEGPGAHAPQPPGPSLPAGTYAHVSYVRVHANCRLRRIWFGEGDPGQKVPWEFELYALH
;
A
#
# COMPACT_ATOMS: atom_id res chain seq x y z
N MET A 1 14.60 -17.87 -3.34
CA MET A 1 13.43 -18.28 -4.17
C MET A 1 13.17 -17.19 -5.19
N LYS A 2 13.21 -17.48 -6.49
CA LYS A 2 12.95 -16.49 -7.55
C LYS A 2 11.43 -16.36 -7.75
N TYR A 3 10.88 -15.15 -7.59
CA TYR A 3 9.50 -14.83 -7.96
C TYR A 3 9.32 -15.08 -9.46
N THR A 4 8.57 -16.11 -9.85
CA THR A 4 8.39 -16.49 -11.27
C THR A 4 7.21 -15.80 -11.94
N ASN A 5 6.33 -15.14 -11.19
CA ASN A 5 5.18 -14.40 -11.74
C ASN A 5 5.21 -12.96 -11.25
N ALA A 6 6.08 -12.14 -11.85
CA ALA A 6 6.13 -10.72 -11.56
C ALA A 6 5.59 -9.94 -12.77
N LEU A 7 4.46 -9.26 -12.61
CA LEU A 7 3.68 -8.66 -13.72
C LEU A 7 4.50 -7.69 -14.58
N LEU A 8 5.37 -6.89 -13.95
CA LEU A 8 6.12 -5.84 -14.62
C LEU A 8 7.65 -6.03 -14.53
N SER A 9 8.14 -7.17 -14.02
CA SER A 9 9.60 -7.33 -13.80
C SER A 9 10.40 -7.55 -15.08
N THR A 10 9.77 -8.14 -16.10
CA THR A 10 10.34 -8.46 -17.41
C THR A 10 10.04 -7.41 -18.47
N THR A 11 9.19 -6.44 -18.15
CA THR A 11 8.80 -5.34 -19.05
C THR A 11 9.75 -4.16 -18.88
N ILE A 12 10.03 -3.42 -19.97
CA ILE A 12 10.70 -2.12 -19.89
C ILE A 12 9.80 -1.18 -19.10
N GLN A 13 10.27 -0.72 -17.94
CA GLN A 13 9.53 0.19 -17.08
C GLN A 13 9.78 1.64 -17.55
N PRO A 14 8.74 2.37 -18.01
CA PRO A 14 8.89 3.79 -18.34
C PRO A 14 9.26 4.59 -17.08
N SER A 15 9.73 5.82 -17.24
CA SER A 15 10.13 6.67 -16.09
C SER A 15 9.01 6.95 -15.08
N ILE A 16 7.75 6.81 -15.52
CA ILE A 16 6.55 6.90 -14.69
C ILE A 16 5.63 5.72 -15.00
N ILE A 17 5.19 5.00 -13.96
CA ILE A 17 4.19 3.93 -14.07
C ILE A 17 2.93 4.35 -13.31
N SER A 18 1.82 4.52 -14.04
CA SER A 18 0.49 4.67 -13.43
C SER A 18 -0.05 3.30 -13.04
N LEU A 19 -0.22 3.06 -11.74
CA LEU A 19 -0.81 1.83 -11.22
C LEU A 19 -2.34 1.92 -11.17
N PHE A 20 -2.87 3.09 -10.81
CA PHE A 20 -4.30 3.35 -10.70
C PHE A 20 -4.61 4.78 -11.17
N SER A 21 -5.66 4.92 -11.98
CA SER A 21 -6.26 6.22 -12.30
C SER A 21 -7.77 6.09 -12.36
N SER A 22 -8.46 6.83 -11.50
CA SER A 22 -9.93 6.87 -11.43
C SER A 22 -10.63 7.33 -12.72
N SER A 23 -9.91 8.02 -13.62
CA SER A 23 -10.41 8.43 -14.93
C SER A 23 -10.02 7.46 -16.06
N GLY A 24 -9.44 6.29 -15.72
CA GLY A 24 -9.15 5.23 -16.69
C GLY A 24 -10.42 4.53 -17.17
N SER A 25 -10.35 3.83 -18.31
CA SER A 25 -11.47 3.07 -18.86
C SER A 25 -11.82 1.84 -18.01
N ASP A 26 -10.82 1.21 -17.41
CA ASP A 26 -10.98 0.12 -16.44
C ASP A 26 -9.99 0.32 -15.27
N PRO A 27 -10.31 1.23 -14.32
CA PRO A 27 -9.36 1.63 -13.27
C PRO A 27 -8.95 0.49 -12.33
N LEU A 28 -9.78 -0.55 -12.21
CA LEU A 28 -9.57 -1.68 -11.30
C LEU A 28 -9.08 -2.96 -12.00
N ALA A 29 -8.73 -2.89 -13.29
CA ALA A 29 -8.27 -4.04 -14.08
C ALA A 29 -7.15 -4.86 -13.41
N LEU A 30 -6.26 -4.19 -12.68
CA LEU A 30 -5.12 -4.81 -11.99
C LEU A 30 -5.38 -5.04 -10.49
N PHE A 31 -6.60 -4.84 -10.01
CA PHE A 31 -6.94 -4.89 -8.60
C PHE A 31 -7.96 -5.98 -8.28
N THR A 32 -7.74 -6.69 -7.18
CA THR A 32 -8.84 -7.37 -6.49
C THR A 32 -9.52 -6.38 -5.54
N VAL A 33 -10.85 -6.41 -5.51
CA VAL A 33 -11.66 -5.68 -4.55
C VAL A 33 -12.15 -6.66 -3.48
N THR A 34 -11.91 -6.32 -2.22
CA THR A 34 -12.42 -7.07 -1.07
C THR A 34 -13.30 -6.14 -0.24
N THR A 35 -14.47 -6.61 0.16
CA THR A 35 -15.39 -5.91 1.06
C THR A 35 -15.80 -6.82 2.22
N ASP A 36 -16.16 -6.21 3.35
CA ASP A 36 -16.72 -6.94 4.47
C ASP A 36 -18.11 -7.50 4.13
N LYS A 37 -18.19 -8.82 4.01
CA LYS A 37 -19.44 -9.52 3.69
C LYS A 37 -20.45 -9.53 4.84
N THR A 38 -20.02 -9.24 6.06
CA THR A 38 -20.90 -9.17 7.23
C THR A 38 -21.65 -7.84 7.33
N LEU A 39 -21.12 -6.78 6.71
CA LEU A 39 -21.68 -5.43 6.72
C LEU A 39 -21.79 -4.86 5.29
N PRO A 40 -22.58 -5.49 4.40
CA PRO A 40 -22.62 -5.14 2.97
C PRO A 40 -23.20 -3.75 2.69
N ALA A 41 -24.05 -3.22 3.57
CA ALA A 41 -24.62 -1.87 3.44
C ALA A 41 -23.59 -0.76 3.76
N ASP A 42 -22.62 -1.06 4.63
CA ASP A 42 -21.63 -0.09 5.12
C ASP A 42 -20.25 -0.29 4.50
N SER A 43 -20.02 -1.43 3.82
CA SER A 43 -18.74 -1.84 3.25
C SER A 43 -18.80 -1.97 1.73
N PHE A 44 -18.33 -0.94 1.04
CA PHE A 44 -18.45 -0.86 -0.42
C PHE A 44 -17.29 -0.11 -1.07
N VAL A 45 -17.13 -0.39 -2.36
CA VAL A 45 -16.17 0.24 -3.27
C VAL A 45 -16.92 0.63 -4.53
N HIS A 46 -17.00 1.92 -4.83
CA HIS A 46 -17.66 2.42 -6.03
C HIS A 46 -17.07 3.72 -6.53
N PHE A 47 -17.36 4.07 -7.79
CA PHE A 47 -17.00 5.35 -8.37
C PHE A 47 -18.08 6.39 -8.10
N LEU A 48 -17.69 7.60 -7.73
CA LEU A 48 -18.58 8.74 -7.52
C LEU A 48 -17.97 10.04 -8.04
N HIS A 49 -18.80 11.05 -8.25
CA HIS A 49 -18.38 12.42 -8.53
C HIS A 49 -17.86 13.07 -7.25
N ASP A 50 -16.61 13.56 -7.25
CA ASP A 50 -15.99 14.05 -6.01
C ASP A 50 -16.76 15.21 -5.35
N HIS A 51 -17.33 16.13 -6.14
CA HIS A 51 -18.10 17.25 -5.61
C HIS A 51 -19.49 16.84 -5.13
N LEU A 52 -20.20 16.03 -5.91
CA LEU A 52 -21.60 15.72 -5.67
C LEU A 52 -21.80 14.54 -4.70
N SER A 53 -20.75 13.73 -4.48
CA SER A 53 -20.85 12.45 -3.74
C SER A 53 -21.92 11.52 -4.31
N SER A 54 -22.24 11.66 -5.59
CA SER A 54 -23.25 10.91 -6.34
C SER A 54 -22.58 9.96 -7.36
N PRO A 55 -23.22 8.85 -7.75
CA PRO A 55 -22.69 7.97 -8.78
C PRO A 55 -22.55 8.71 -10.14
N PRO A 56 -21.65 8.25 -11.02
CA PRO A 56 -21.53 8.81 -12.36
C PRO A 56 -22.79 8.56 -13.21
N PRO A 57 -23.17 9.50 -14.10
CA PRO A 57 -24.31 9.31 -14.98
C PRO A 57 -24.09 8.11 -15.93
N ALA A 58 -25.16 7.38 -16.25
CA ALA A 58 -25.11 6.30 -17.24
C ALA A 58 -24.88 6.85 -18.65
N SER A 59 -23.97 6.25 -19.42
CA SER A 59 -23.69 6.65 -20.82
C SER A 59 -24.66 5.98 -21.81
N PRO A 60 -24.99 6.56 -22.99
CA PRO A 60 -24.31 7.68 -23.67
C PRO A 60 -25.23 8.85 -24.09
N MET A 61 -24.80 10.10 -23.91
CA MET A 61 -25.22 11.23 -24.76
C MET A 61 -24.33 12.44 -24.51
N GLY A 62 -23.83 13.03 -25.60
CA GLY A 62 -23.50 14.45 -25.63
C GLY A 62 -22.07 14.83 -25.28
N LEU A 63 -21.21 14.65 -26.27
CA LEU A 63 -20.08 15.51 -26.64
C LEU A 63 -20.22 16.97 -26.16
N LEU A 64 -19.92 17.28 -24.89
CA LEU A 64 -19.65 18.63 -24.39
C LEU A 64 -18.60 18.57 -23.27
N ARG A 65 -17.35 18.83 -23.66
CA ARG A 65 -16.33 19.37 -22.76
C ARG A 65 -16.90 20.62 -22.08
N ARG A 66 -16.93 20.66 -20.75
CA ARG A 66 -16.46 21.76 -19.88
C ARG A 66 -17.11 21.70 -18.50
N GLU A 67 -16.69 20.72 -17.72
CA GLU A 67 -16.37 20.86 -16.30
C GLU A 67 -15.65 19.55 -15.96
N LEU A 68 -14.51 19.64 -15.28
CA LEU A 68 -13.68 18.47 -14.98
C LEU A 68 -14.40 17.70 -13.85
N GLU A 69 -15.49 17.01 -14.16
CA GLU A 69 -16.22 16.14 -13.23
C GLU A 69 -15.33 14.95 -12.86
N GLN A 70 -14.50 15.14 -11.83
CA GLN A 70 -13.52 14.15 -11.41
C GLN A 70 -14.24 13.00 -10.71
N THR A 71 -14.49 11.94 -11.47
CA THR A 71 -14.88 10.65 -10.93
C THR A 71 -13.72 10.11 -10.09
N VAL A 72 -14.03 9.63 -8.89
CA VAL A 72 -13.04 9.10 -7.94
C VAL A 72 -13.52 7.79 -7.33
N LEU A 73 -12.59 6.94 -6.93
CA LEU A 73 -12.92 5.69 -6.26
C LEU A 73 -13.14 5.95 -4.78
N HIS A 74 -14.36 5.69 -4.31
CA HIS A 74 -14.71 5.78 -2.90
C HIS A 74 -14.72 4.38 -2.29
N ILE A 75 -13.95 4.20 -1.22
CA ILE A 75 -13.84 2.95 -0.45
C ILE A 75 -14.29 3.27 0.97
N GLN A 76 -15.27 2.55 1.50
CA GLN A 76 -15.82 2.81 2.83
C GLN A 76 -16.11 1.50 3.54
N SER A 77 -15.83 1.47 4.85
CA SER A 77 -16.18 0.36 5.74
C SER A 77 -15.92 0.74 7.20
N PRO A 78 -16.75 0.27 8.15
CA PRO A 78 -16.43 0.33 9.58
C PRO A 78 -15.30 -0.62 9.98
N THR A 79 -14.97 -1.62 9.15
CA THR A 79 -13.97 -2.65 9.40
C THR A 79 -12.79 -2.50 8.44
N LEU A 80 -11.87 -1.60 8.79
CA LEU A 80 -10.73 -1.22 7.95
C LEU A 80 -9.90 -2.41 7.39
N PRO A 81 -9.60 -3.48 8.17
CA PRO A 81 -8.78 -4.58 7.65
C PRO A 81 -9.47 -5.46 6.60
N THR A 82 -10.82 -5.49 6.57
CA THR A 82 -11.59 -6.42 5.73
C THR A 82 -12.07 -5.80 4.41
N THR A 83 -12.01 -4.48 4.28
CA THR A 83 -12.39 -3.77 3.04
C THR A 83 -11.21 -3.01 2.45
N TYR A 84 -10.76 -3.43 1.25
CA TYR A 84 -9.60 -2.87 0.57
C TYR A 84 -9.59 -3.22 -0.93
N ILE A 85 -8.77 -2.49 -1.69
CA ILE A 85 -8.30 -2.91 -3.01
C ILE A 85 -6.86 -3.38 -2.93
N HIS A 86 -6.49 -4.38 -3.72
CA HIS A 86 -5.15 -4.98 -3.72
C HIS A 86 -4.63 -5.21 -5.13
N CYS A 87 -3.43 -4.71 -5.42
CA CYS A 87 -2.73 -4.92 -6.67
C CYS A 87 -1.37 -5.58 -6.39
N PRO A 88 -1.04 -6.71 -7.04
CA PRO A 88 -1.79 -7.35 -8.12
C PRO A 88 -3.02 -8.12 -7.62
N PRO A 89 -3.91 -8.64 -8.49
CA PRO A 89 -5.07 -9.38 -8.04
C PRO A 89 -4.67 -10.61 -7.20
N ILE A 90 -5.37 -10.84 -6.09
CA ILE A 90 -5.15 -12.01 -5.22
C ILE A 90 -5.79 -13.21 -5.90
N THR A 91 -5.00 -14.02 -6.59
CA THR A 91 -5.47 -15.28 -7.18
C THR A 91 -5.42 -16.38 -6.12
N ALA A 92 -6.59 -16.78 -5.60
CA ALA A 92 -6.71 -17.99 -4.80
C ALA A 92 -6.69 -19.21 -5.74
N SER A 93 -5.52 -19.74 -6.08
CA SER A 93 -5.45 -21.05 -6.73
C SER A 93 -5.82 -22.13 -5.71
N ALA A 94 -7.00 -22.72 -5.88
CA ALA A 94 -7.41 -23.89 -5.13
C ALA A 94 -6.37 -25.02 -5.30
N GLY A 95 -5.75 -25.45 -4.19
CA GLY A 95 -5.00 -26.71 -4.12
C GLY A 95 -3.50 -26.66 -4.44
N SER A 96 -2.93 -25.53 -4.87
CA SER A 96 -1.49 -25.37 -5.01
C SER A 96 -1.04 -24.03 -4.44
N VAL A 97 0.05 -24.04 -3.68
CA VAL A 97 0.78 -22.85 -3.19
C VAL A 97 1.44 -22.17 -4.39
N GLU A 98 0.65 -21.68 -5.33
CA GLU A 98 1.14 -20.89 -6.44
C GLU A 98 1.28 -19.44 -5.98
N ARG A 99 2.56 -19.09 -5.77
CA ARG A 99 3.17 -17.77 -5.85
C ARG A 99 2.18 -16.70 -6.34
N SER A 100 1.56 -15.96 -5.40
CA SER A 100 0.85 -14.72 -5.73
C SER A 100 1.72 -13.93 -6.68
N ALA A 101 1.11 -13.44 -7.77
CA ALA A 101 1.79 -12.53 -8.65
C ALA A 101 2.37 -11.37 -7.82
N VAL A 102 3.53 -10.86 -8.21
CA VAL A 102 4.10 -9.65 -7.61
C VAL A 102 4.13 -8.54 -8.67
N LEU A 103 4.05 -7.28 -8.26
CA LEU A 103 4.11 -6.15 -9.18
C LEU A 103 5.44 -6.08 -9.91
N GLY A 104 6.56 -6.11 -9.16
CA GLY A 104 7.89 -6.01 -9.75
C GLY A 104 8.28 -4.60 -10.17
N ILE A 105 7.62 -3.55 -9.66
CA ILE A 105 7.90 -2.15 -9.99
C ILE A 105 9.18 -1.71 -9.29
N LYS A 106 10.19 -1.29 -10.06
CA LYS A 106 11.56 -0.99 -9.58
C LYS A 106 11.75 0.48 -9.19
N HIS A 107 10.78 1.33 -9.45
CA HIS A 107 10.85 2.75 -9.13
C HIS A 107 10.98 3.00 -7.62
N PRO A 108 11.84 3.94 -7.19
CA PRO A 108 12.08 4.23 -5.78
C PRO A 108 10.98 5.09 -5.15
N TRP A 109 10.23 5.85 -5.95
CA TRP A 109 9.16 6.72 -5.49
C TRP A 109 7.78 6.16 -5.82
N MET A 110 6.87 6.27 -4.87
CA MET A 110 5.43 6.05 -5.04
C MET A 110 4.68 7.29 -4.59
N HIS A 111 3.63 7.63 -5.32
CA HIS A 111 2.72 8.72 -5.00
C HIS A 111 1.30 8.20 -4.97
N ILE A 112 0.53 8.61 -3.97
CA ILE A 112 -0.89 8.30 -3.83
C ILE A 112 -1.67 9.58 -3.59
N GLN A 113 -2.61 9.86 -4.49
CA GLN A 113 -3.48 11.03 -4.41
C GLN A 113 -4.82 10.61 -3.80
N VAL A 114 -5.06 11.10 -2.59
CA VAL A 114 -6.16 10.67 -1.74
C VAL A 114 -6.82 11.87 -1.07
N ARG A 115 -8.14 11.79 -0.85
CA ARG A 115 -8.88 12.75 -0.03
C ARG A 115 -9.18 12.12 1.33
N ASN A 116 -8.80 12.83 2.38
CA ASN A 116 -9.08 12.43 3.76
C ASN A 116 -10.59 12.60 4.05
N LEU A 117 -11.23 11.53 4.53
CA LEU A 117 -12.64 11.53 4.94
C LEU A 117 -12.83 11.73 6.44
N SER A 118 -11.79 12.18 7.15
CA SER A 118 -11.77 12.37 8.60
C SER A 118 -12.11 11.08 9.36
N ARG A 119 -11.65 9.95 8.83
CA ARG A 119 -11.82 8.60 9.37
C ARG A 119 -10.47 7.89 9.39
N GLU A 120 -10.38 6.81 10.15
CA GLU A 120 -9.20 5.95 10.15
C GLU A 120 -8.95 5.39 8.75
N TRP A 121 -7.72 5.55 8.28
CA TRP A 121 -7.30 5.12 6.95
C TRP A 121 -5.89 4.55 7.00
N SER A 122 -5.62 3.58 6.13
CA SER A 122 -4.30 3.00 5.95
C SER A 122 -4.07 2.49 4.52
N PHE A 123 -2.81 2.35 4.17
CA PHE A 123 -2.39 1.62 2.98
C PHE A 123 -1.12 0.83 3.27
N GLU A 124 -0.90 -0.21 2.49
CA GLU A 124 0.26 -1.09 2.60
C GLU A 124 1.01 -1.21 1.29
N VAL A 125 2.32 -1.37 1.41
CA VAL A 125 3.21 -1.64 0.28
C VAL A 125 4.13 -2.79 0.67
N GLY A 126 4.08 -3.86 -0.10
CA GLY A 126 5.10 -4.91 -0.01
C GLY A 126 6.37 -4.47 -0.73
N ILE A 127 7.51 -4.55 -0.06
CA ILE A 127 8.80 -4.16 -0.62
C ILE A 127 9.77 -5.34 -0.58
N VAL A 128 10.65 -5.40 -1.57
CA VAL A 128 11.66 -6.45 -1.70
C VAL A 128 13.03 -5.80 -1.86
N ASP A 129 14.03 -6.33 -1.17
CA ASP A 129 15.42 -5.93 -1.35
C ASP A 129 16.15 -6.77 -2.41
N GLN A 130 17.37 -6.39 -2.79
CA GLN A 130 18.16 -7.10 -3.81
C GLN A 130 18.53 -8.54 -3.42
N ALA A 131 18.46 -8.88 -2.13
CA ALA A 131 18.65 -10.25 -1.64
C ALA A 131 17.35 -11.08 -1.70
N GLY A 132 16.23 -10.48 -2.13
CA GLY A 132 14.92 -11.14 -2.21
C GLY A 132 14.18 -11.22 -0.87
N ARG A 133 14.62 -10.47 0.15
CA ARG A 133 13.94 -10.40 1.45
C ARG A 133 12.77 -9.44 1.35
N VAL A 134 11.64 -9.81 1.94
CA VAL A 134 10.38 -9.06 1.84
C VAL A 134 10.02 -8.43 3.17
N GLY A 135 9.53 -7.21 3.12
CA GLY A 135 8.87 -6.55 4.24
C GLY A 135 7.59 -5.85 3.80
N ILE A 136 6.75 -5.54 4.77
CA ILE A 136 5.51 -4.80 4.55
C ILE A 136 5.65 -3.44 5.22
N LEU A 137 5.42 -2.38 4.47
CA LEU A 137 5.21 -1.03 5.00
C LEU A 137 3.71 -0.83 5.16
N ARG A 138 3.25 -0.40 6.33
CA ARG A 138 1.87 0.07 6.54
C ARG A 138 1.89 1.49 7.04
N PHE A 139 1.30 2.39 6.27
CA PHE A 139 1.10 3.79 6.65
C PHE A 139 -0.33 3.95 7.15
N SER A 140 -0.54 4.60 8.29
CA SER A 140 -1.89 4.71 8.87
C SER A 140 -2.09 5.95 9.72
N THR A 141 -3.31 6.46 9.74
CA THR A 141 -3.68 7.68 10.48
C THR A 141 -3.82 7.48 11.99
N PHE A 142 -3.87 6.23 12.44
CA PHE A 142 -4.00 5.85 13.85
C PHE A 142 -2.67 5.37 14.48
N GLN A 143 -1.61 5.18 13.68
CA GLN A 143 -0.29 4.85 14.21
C GLN A 143 0.39 6.13 14.75
N LYS A 144 0.76 6.13 16.03
CA LYS A 144 1.36 7.31 16.69
C LYS A 144 2.89 7.38 16.55
N LYS A 145 3.57 6.24 16.58
CA LYS A 145 5.03 6.12 16.49
C LYS A 145 5.40 4.98 15.54
N PRO A 146 6.51 5.05 14.79
CA PRO A 146 6.96 3.91 14.00
C PRO A 146 7.19 2.66 14.87
N SER A 147 6.77 1.49 14.41
CA SER A 147 6.91 0.20 15.12
C SER A 147 7.07 -0.95 14.14
N LEU A 148 8.02 -1.84 14.41
CA LEU A 148 8.34 -3.01 13.63
C LEU A 148 7.83 -4.26 14.36
N LYS A 149 6.87 -4.94 13.72
CA LYS A 149 6.32 -6.20 14.20
C LYS A 149 6.94 -7.37 13.44
N THR A 150 7.48 -8.33 14.19
CA THR A 150 8.04 -9.56 13.65
C THR A 150 7.40 -10.75 14.37
N SER A 151 6.78 -11.67 13.63
CA SER A 151 6.27 -12.92 14.18
C SER A 151 6.83 -14.13 13.41
N PRO A 152 7.03 -15.29 14.06
CA PRO A 152 7.45 -16.50 13.39
C PRO A 152 6.50 -16.87 12.25
N GLY A 153 7.03 -17.12 11.05
CA GLY A 153 6.24 -17.50 9.88
C GLY A 153 5.50 -16.36 9.17
N ALA A 154 5.60 -15.12 9.64
CA ALA A 154 5.04 -13.96 8.96
C ALA A 154 6.13 -13.02 8.42
N LEU A 155 5.76 -12.20 7.43
CA LEU A 155 6.63 -11.14 6.94
C LEU A 155 6.75 -10.02 7.98
N PRO A 156 7.93 -9.39 8.12
CA PRO A 156 8.09 -8.25 9.00
C PRO A 156 7.20 -7.08 8.55
N LEU A 157 6.48 -6.48 9.49
CA LEU A 157 5.54 -5.40 9.26
C LEU A 157 6.03 -4.12 9.96
N LEU A 158 6.45 -3.14 9.18
CA LEU A 158 6.82 -1.82 9.65
C LEU A 158 5.60 -0.89 9.59
N LEU A 159 5.08 -0.53 10.75
CA LEU A 159 3.99 0.40 10.96
C LEU A 159 4.54 1.82 11.00
N LEU A 160 4.01 2.70 10.16
CA LEU A 160 4.44 4.09 10.02
C LEU A 160 3.24 5.04 10.26
N PRO A 161 3.44 6.10 11.07
CA PRO A 161 2.45 7.17 11.20
C PRO A 161 2.19 7.88 9.88
N LEU A 162 0.95 8.27 9.68
CA LEU A 162 0.54 9.15 8.59
C LEU A 162 -0.34 10.27 9.16
N SER A 163 -0.06 11.52 8.81
CA SER A 163 -0.93 12.65 9.13
C SER A 163 -1.28 13.41 7.85
N PHE A 164 -2.54 13.80 7.74
CA PHE A 164 -2.97 14.76 6.73
C PHE A 164 -2.74 16.18 7.25
N PRO A 165 -2.36 17.14 6.39
CA PRO A 165 -2.29 18.54 6.79
C PRO A 165 -3.65 19.00 7.32
N ALA A 166 -3.64 19.87 8.33
CA ALA A 166 -4.88 20.44 8.86
C ALA A 166 -5.63 21.16 7.73
N GLN A 167 -6.93 20.89 7.59
CA GLN A 167 -7.78 21.62 6.64
C GLN A 167 -7.91 23.08 7.12
N THR A 168 -7.07 23.95 6.58
CA THR A 168 -7.20 25.40 6.78
C THR A 168 -8.11 25.98 5.69
N ALA A 169 -8.74 27.11 5.98
CA ALA A 169 -9.62 27.82 5.04
C ALA A 169 -8.94 28.25 3.72
N HIS A 170 -7.62 28.06 3.59
CA HIS A 170 -6.82 28.43 2.43
C HIS A 170 -6.39 27.24 1.56
N LEU A 171 -6.75 26.00 1.89
CA LEU A 171 -6.44 24.87 1.01
C LEU A 171 -7.29 24.97 -0.27
N LEU A 172 -6.60 25.14 -1.40
CA LEU A 172 -7.20 25.19 -2.74
C LEU A 172 -7.85 23.86 -3.15
N THR A 173 -7.57 22.77 -2.44
CA THR A 173 -8.14 21.44 -2.72
C THR A 173 -8.17 20.56 -1.46
N ALA A 174 -9.19 19.72 -1.34
CA ALA A 174 -9.30 18.71 -0.27
C ALA A 174 -8.39 17.49 -0.50
N TRP A 175 -7.70 17.44 -1.65
CA TRP A 175 -6.83 16.35 -2.06
C TRP A 175 -5.43 16.50 -1.46
N SER A 176 -4.84 15.37 -1.06
CA SER A 176 -3.45 15.29 -0.61
C SER A 176 -2.69 14.29 -1.48
N THR A 177 -1.45 14.63 -1.83
CA THR A 177 -0.51 13.71 -2.45
C THR A 177 0.47 13.23 -1.39
N ILE A 178 0.41 11.94 -1.05
CA ILE A 178 1.38 11.30 -0.16
C ILE A 178 2.46 10.71 -1.05
N THR A 179 3.71 11.05 -0.75
CA THR A 179 4.88 10.57 -1.49
C THR A 179 5.75 9.71 -0.59
N VAL A 180 6.18 8.57 -1.09
CA VAL A 180 6.97 7.57 -0.36
C VAL A 180 8.24 7.28 -1.16
N HIS A 181 9.40 7.41 -0.50
CA HIS A 181 10.68 6.95 -1.03
C HIS A 181 11.10 5.66 -0.33
N PHE A 182 11.03 4.53 -1.04
CA PHE A 182 11.29 3.22 -0.43
C PHE A 182 12.75 3.03 0.01
N PRO A 183 13.78 3.44 -0.76
CA PRO A 183 15.17 3.26 -0.35
C PRO A 183 15.52 3.93 0.99
N SER A 184 14.90 5.06 1.33
CA SER A 184 15.15 5.72 2.64
C SER A 184 14.44 5.05 3.81
N ILE A 185 13.37 4.28 3.56
CA ILE A 185 12.59 3.59 4.60
C ILE A 185 13.14 2.19 4.85
N LEU A 186 13.71 1.53 3.83
CA LEU A 186 14.19 0.15 3.94
C LEU A 186 15.13 -0.11 5.15
N PRO A 187 16.09 0.78 5.49
CA PRO A 187 16.96 0.59 6.67
C PRO A 187 16.21 0.52 8.02
N TYR A 188 14.97 1.00 8.08
CA TYR A 188 14.16 0.98 9.30
C TYR A 188 13.76 -0.44 9.72
N PHE A 189 13.75 -1.41 8.81
CA PHE A 189 13.54 -2.82 9.16
C PHE A 189 14.63 -3.40 10.05
N THR A 190 15.85 -2.85 10.00
CA THR A 190 16.97 -3.27 10.85
C THR A 190 17.22 -2.33 12.04
N SER A 191 16.47 -1.23 12.12
CA SER A 191 16.66 -0.25 13.19
C SER A 191 16.19 -0.82 14.53
N PRO A 192 17.05 -0.82 15.58
CA PRO A 192 16.64 -1.27 16.90
C PRO A 192 15.57 -0.35 17.52
N HIS A 193 15.49 0.91 17.09
CA HIS A 193 14.56 1.90 17.64
C HIS A 193 13.08 1.62 17.37
N PHE A 194 12.78 0.82 16.35
CA PHE A 194 11.41 0.51 15.97
C PHE A 194 10.97 -0.86 16.48
N ARG A 195 11.86 -1.65 17.06
CA ARG A 195 11.48 -2.95 17.64
C ARG A 195 10.60 -2.66 18.85
N ASP A 196 9.41 -3.25 18.90
CA ASP A 196 8.51 -3.11 20.05
C ASP A 196 9.28 -3.51 21.33
N ALA A 197 9.57 -2.53 22.18
CA ALA A 197 10.11 -2.76 23.53
C ALA A 197 9.05 -3.36 24.48
N ASP A 198 7.78 -3.32 24.07
CA ASP A 198 6.59 -3.73 24.84
C ASP A 198 5.96 -5.04 24.36
N GLY A 199 6.66 -5.85 23.55
CA GLY A 199 6.30 -7.28 23.46
C GLY A 199 6.38 -7.86 24.87
N PRO A 200 5.42 -8.70 25.33
CA PRO A 200 5.52 -9.29 26.66
C PRO A 200 6.92 -9.88 26.75
N ALA A 201 7.69 -9.44 27.76
CA ALA A 201 8.97 -10.05 28.06
C ALA A 201 8.70 -11.55 28.05
N HIS A 202 9.16 -12.25 27.00
CA HIS A 202 9.19 -13.69 27.06
C HIS A 202 10.00 -13.94 28.33
N PRO A 203 9.37 -14.47 29.41
CA PRO A 203 10.13 -14.74 30.62
C PRO A 203 11.29 -15.58 30.12
N ASN A 204 12.50 -15.14 30.46
CA ASN A 204 13.72 -15.83 30.12
C ASN A 204 13.42 -17.33 30.10
N TYR A 205 13.36 -17.94 28.92
CA TYR A 205 13.72 -19.34 28.80
C TYR A 205 15.22 -19.36 29.09
N ARG A 206 15.56 -19.12 30.36
CA ARG A 206 16.72 -19.67 31.02
C ARG A 206 16.40 -21.15 31.01
N ALA A 207 16.66 -21.78 29.87
CA ALA A 207 16.82 -23.21 29.81
C ALA A 207 17.92 -23.49 30.84
N SER A 208 17.51 -23.95 32.01
CA SER A 208 18.33 -24.85 32.80
C SER A 208 18.65 -26.01 31.86
N GLN A 209 19.77 -25.89 31.14
CA GLN A 209 20.40 -27.01 30.46
C GLN A 209 20.79 -28.01 31.54
N PRO A 210 20.30 -29.26 31.51
CA PRO A 210 21.18 -30.36 31.84
C PRO A 210 22.12 -30.52 30.63
N GLU A 211 23.41 -30.33 30.83
CA GLU A 211 24.43 -30.67 29.83
C GLU A 211 24.33 -32.18 29.52
N GLY A 212 23.66 -32.51 28.42
CA GLY A 212 23.64 -33.83 27.81
C GLY A 212 24.22 -33.75 26.40
N PRO A 213 25.15 -34.63 26.00
CA PRO A 213 25.73 -34.60 24.67
C PRO A 213 24.73 -35.19 23.67
N GLY A 214 24.01 -34.34 22.93
CA GLY A 214 23.03 -34.81 21.95
C GLY A 214 22.57 -33.74 20.97
N ALA A 215 23.04 -33.85 19.72
CA ALA A 215 22.50 -33.31 18.47
C ALA A 215 21.77 -31.94 18.52
N HIS A 216 22.46 -30.88 18.12
CA HIS A 216 21.82 -29.61 17.73
C HIS A 216 20.86 -29.83 16.55
N ALA A 217 19.57 -29.92 16.84
CA ALA A 217 18.54 -29.68 15.83
C ALA A 217 18.70 -28.24 15.30
N PRO A 218 18.64 -27.98 13.99
CA PRO A 218 18.76 -26.63 13.46
C PRO A 218 17.64 -25.76 14.03
N GLN A 219 17.98 -24.70 14.75
CA GLN A 219 17.00 -23.69 15.12
C GLN A 219 16.40 -23.11 13.82
N PRO A 220 15.08 -22.93 13.72
CA PRO A 220 14.48 -22.34 12.55
C PRO A 220 15.09 -20.94 12.33
N PRO A 221 15.50 -20.59 11.11
CA PRO A 221 16.07 -19.28 10.85
C PRO A 221 15.07 -18.20 11.27
N GLY A 222 15.53 -17.23 12.07
CA GLY A 222 14.72 -16.08 12.46
C GLY A 222 14.19 -15.32 11.24
N PRO A 223 13.20 -14.43 11.43
CA PRO A 223 12.58 -13.69 10.33
C PRO A 223 13.65 -12.95 9.52
N SER A 224 13.71 -13.22 8.21
CA SER A 224 14.68 -12.59 7.31
C SER A 224 14.25 -11.14 7.02
N LEU A 225 14.77 -10.20 7.81
CA LEU A 225 14.46 -8.78 7.67
C LEU A 225 15.09 -8.20 6.39
N PRO A 226 14.37 -7.35 5.62
CA PRO A 226 14.98 -6.53 4.58
C PRO A 226 16.08 -5.66 5.18
N ALA A 227 17.28 -5.74 4.61
CA ALA A 227 18.45 -5.01 5.12
C ALA A 227 19.40 -4.54 4.00
N GLY A 228 19.07 -4.81 2.75
CA GLY A 228 19.94 -4.54 1.60
C GLY A 228 19.59 -3.25 0.89
N THR A 229 19.91 -3.19 -0.40
CA THR A 229 19.41 -2.15 -1.29
C THR A 229 17.99 -2.49 -1.73
N TYR A 230 17.13 -1.48 -1.85
CA TYR A 230 15.79 -1.64 -2.44
C TYR A 230 15.87 -2.27 -3.84
N ALA A 231 14.96 -3.20 -4.14
CA ALA A 231 14.84 -3.81 -5.46
C ALA A 231 13.53 -3.45 -6.16
N HIS A 232 12.38 -3.71 -5.53
CA HIS A 232 11.09 -3.44 -6.14
C HIS A 232 9.93 -3.48 -5.13
N VAL A 233 8.79 -2.93 -5.53
CA VAL A 233 7.48 -3.13 -4.88
C VAL A 233 6.87 -4.45 -5.37
N SER A 234 6.41 -5.27 -4.42
CA SER A 234 5.73 -6.55 -4.68
C SER A 234 4.20 -6.42 -4.71
N TYR A 235 3.61 -5.53 -3.92
CA TYR A 235 2.17 -5.26 -3.96
C TYR A 235 1.83 -3.88 -3.37
N VAL A 236 0.63 -3.39 -3.70
CA VAL A 236 0.00 -2.23 -3.06
C VAL A 236 -1.40 -2.62 -2.58
N ARG A 237 -1.74 -2.27 -1.35
CA ARG A 237 -3.08 -2.44 -0.77
C ARG A 237 -3.57 -1.10 -0.25
N VAL A 238 -4.79 -0.70 -0.60
CA VAL A 238 -5.42 0.53 -0.07
C VAL A 238 -6.67 0.15 0.69
N HIS A 239 -6.73 0.50 1.97
CA HIS A 239 -7.87 0.18 2.84
C HIS A 239 -9.00 1.22 2.73
N ALA A 240 -10.15 0.85 3.29
CA ALA A 240 -11.35 1.67 3.35
C ALA A 240 -11.18 3.02 4.03
N ASN A 241 -12.19 3.87 3.83
CA ASN A 241 -12.35 5.22 4.34
C ASN A 241 -11.48 6.28 3.65
N CYS A 242 -11.41 6.19 2.33
CA CYS A 242 -10.78 7.22 1.49
C CYS A 242 -11.52 7.41 0.17
N ARG A 243 -11.27 8.57 -0.47
CA ARG A 243 -11.42 8.69 -1.92
C ARG A 243 -10.06 8.69 -2.58
N LEU A 244 -9.89 7.80 -3.56
CA LEU A 244 -8.65 7.59 -4.28
C LEU A 244 -8.79 8.12 -5.70
N ARG A 245 -7.83 8.93 -6.13
CA ARG A 245 -7.79 9.47 -7.49
C ARG A 245 -6.73 8.82 -8.35
N ARG A 246 -5.49 8.71 -7.85
CA ARG A 246 -4.34 8.17 -8.59
C ARG A 246 -3.34 7.46 -7.67
N ILE A 247 -2.68 6.44 -8.23
CA ILE A 247 -1.46 5.84 -7.68
C ILE A 247 -0.46 5.72 -8.82
N TRP A 248 0.74 6.27 -8.66
CA TRP A 248 1.80 6.14 -9.64
C TRP A 248 3.18 6.03 -8.99
N PHE A 249 4.14 5.56 -9.77
CA PHE A 249 5.52 5.40 -9.40
C PHE A 249 6.42 6.19 -10.33
N GLY A 250 7.56 6.66 -9.84
CA GLY A 250 8.50 7.45 -10.63
C GLY A 250 9.96 7.21 -10.26
N GLU A 251 10.86 7.45 -11.21
CA GLU A 251 12.32 7.39 -11.00
C GLU A 251 12.86 8.61 -10.26
N GLY A 252 12.30 9.79 -10.52
CA GLY A 252 12.77 11.08 -10.01
C GLY A 252 12.08 11.53 -8.72
N ASP A 253 12.72 12.47 -8.04
CA ASP A 253 12.17 13.20 -6.89
C ASP A 253 10.86 13.92 -7.30
N PRO A 254 9.81 13.97 -6.45
CA PRO A 254 8.58 14.75 -6.68
C PRO A 254 8.77 16.20 -7.19
N GLY A 255 9.95 16.80 -7.04
CA GLY A 255 10.28 18.12 -7.61
C GLY A 255 10.54 18.14 -9.14
N GLN A 256 10.67 16.99 -9.79
CA GLN A 256 10.78 16.90 -11.25
C GLN A 256 9.38 17.09 -11.87
N LYS A 257 9.28 17.91 -12.92
CA LYS A 257 8.02 18.29 -13.59
C LYS A 257 7.21 17.03 -13.94
N VAL A 258 6.22 16.68 -13.11
CA VAL A 258 5.31 15.57 -13.41
C VAL A 258 4.43 15.98 -14.60
N PRO A 259 4.06 15.06 -15.51
CA PRO A 259 3.13 15.38 -16.58
C PRO A 259 1.86 16.02 -16.00
N TRP A 260 1.28 16.99 -16.71
CA TRP A 260 0.15 17.81 -16.26
C TRP A 260 -1.02 16.96 -15.70
N GLU A 261 -1.24 15.76 -16.23
CA GLU A 261 -2.25 14.82 -15.74
C GLU A 261 -2.05 14.38 -14.28
N PHE A 262 -0.86 14.52 -13.69
CA PHE A 262 -0.53 14.16 -12.29
C PHE A 262 -0.53 15.37 -11.34
N GLU A 263 -0.79 16.58 -11.84
CA GLU A 263 -0.87 17.78 -11.02
C GLU A 263 -2.22 17.90 -10.28
N LEU A 264 -2.19 18.54 -9.10
CA LEU A 264 -3.38 18.87 -8.33
C LEU A 264 -4.02 20.15 -8.92
N TYR A 265 -5.02 20.00 -9.77
CA TYR A 265 -5.84 21.15 -10.18
C TYR A 265 -6.92 21.46 -9.13
N ALA A 266 -6.92 22.69 -8.63
CA ALA A 266 -8.09 23.32 -8.06
C ALA A 266 -8.94 23.88 -9.20
N LEU A 267 -10.26 23.68 -9.16
CA LEU A 267 -11.17 24.42 -10.02
C LEU A 267 -11.13 25.89 -9.55
N HIS A 268 -10.76 26.79 -10.46
CA HIS A 268 -10.87 28.23 -10.28
C HIS A 268 -12.31 28.70 -10.40
#